data_AF-A0A838ERG6-F1
#
_entry.id   AF-A0A838ERG6-F1
#
_cell.length_a   1.000
_cell.length_b   1.000
_cell.length_c   1.000
_cell.angle_alpha   90.00
_cell.angle_beta   90.00
_cell.angle_gamma   90.00
#
_symmetry.space_group_name_H-M   'P 1'
#
loop_
_entity.id
_entity.type
_entity.pdbx_description
1 polymer ?
#
loop_
_entity_poly.entity_id
_entity_poly.type
_entity_poly.pdbx_seq_one_letter_code
_entity_poly.pdbx_strand_id
1 'polypeptide(L)'
;MAATNQPISQETLQKQWYERCRTGNFSPAVLGVGTIRIFGKSGDTPLAFPRIASLAQIDALDADERWAIEIAQEMITAAQAKKRPVMATQPPLSGAAPNPTPVRTFDPKAEHILILSLTRGG
;
A
#
# COMPACT_ATOMS: atom_id res chain seq x y z
N MET A 1 -19.70 -10.09 -31.26
CA MET A 1 -18.36 -9.60 -30.88
C MET A 1 -18.23 -9.82 -29.37
N ALA A 2 -17.63 -10.93 -28.97
CA ALA A 2 -17.39 -11.22 -27.55
C ALA A 2 -16.02 -10.64 -27.20
N ALA A 3 -15.99 -9.57 -26.40
CA ALA A 3 -14.76 -9.11 -25.80
C ALA A 3 -14.28 -10.21 -24.84
N THR A 4 -13.20 -10.87 -25.22
CA THR A 4 -12.53 -11.88 -24.41
C THR A 4 -12.14 -11.23 -23.08
N ASN A 5 -12.81 -11.60 -21.99
CA ASN A 5 -12.39 -11.30 -20.62
C ASN A 5 -11.09 -12.07 -20.37
N GLN A 6 -9.97 -11.57 -20.91
CA GLN A 6 -8.65 -12.08 -20.56
C GLN A 6 -8.41 -11.72 -19.09
N PRO A 7 -8.07 -12.69 -18.22
CA PRO A 7 -7.60 -12.36 -16.89
C PRO A 7 -6.34 -11.52 -17.06
N ILE A 8 -6.41 -10.23 -16.70
CA ILE A 8 -5.24 -9.37 -16.73
C ILE A 8 -4.21 -9.98 -15.79
N SER A 9 -3.03 -10.30 -16.31
CA SER A 9 -1.98 -10.94 -15.53
C SER A 9 -1.50 -9.98 -14.42
N GLN A 10 -1.09 -10.53 -13.26
CA GLN A 10 -0.60 -9.72 -12.14
C GLN A 10 0.58 -8.82 -12.55
N GLU A 11 1.44 -9.29 -13.46
CA GLU A 11 2.56 -8.49 -13.98
C GLU A 11 2.08 -7.29 -14.80
N THR A 12 0.98 -7.44 -15.54
CA THR A 12 0.36 -6.33 -16.27
C THR A 12 -0.22 -5.29 -15.31
N LEU A 13 -0.94 -5.71 -14.27
CA LEU A 13 -1.48 -4.82 -13.24
C LEU A 13 -0.36 -4.08 -12.50
N GLN A 14 0.73 -4.79 -12.19
CA GLN A 14 1.92 -4.19 -11.58
C GLN A 14 2.54 -3.11 -12.46
N LYS A 15 2.73 -3.38 -13.75
CA LYS A 15 3.27 -2.41 -14.70
C LYS A 15 2.37 -1.18 -14.82
N GLN A 16 1.06 -1.40 -14.96
CA GLN A 16 0.05 -0.33 -15.04
C GLN A 16 0.06 0.53 -13.78
N TRP A 17 0.12 -0.07 -12.59
CA TRP A 17 0.19 0.66 -11.33
C TRP A 17 1.45 1.52 -11.24
N TYR A 18 2.62 1.00 -11.62
CA TYR A 18 3.86 1.79 -11.60
C TYR A 18 3.83 2.94 -12.62
N GLU A 19 3.24 2.72 -13.79
CA GLU A 19 3.03 3.78 -14.79
C GLU A 19 2.06 4.84 -14.28
N ARG A 20 0.97 4.43 -13.61
CA ARG A 20 0.02 5.32 -12.96
C ARG A 20 0.68 6.15 -11.86
N CYS A 21 1.53 5.53 -11.04
CA CYS A 21 2.34 6.22 -10.04
C CYS A 21 3.26 7.29 -10.65
N ARG A 22 3.79 7.07 -11.86
CA ARG A 22 4.66 8.02 -12.56
C ARG A 22 3.88 9.17 -13.21
N THR A 23 2.72 8.87 -13.78
CA THR A 23 1.88 9.84 -14.49
C THR A 23 0.98 10.64 -13.55
N GLY A 24 0.71 10.13 -12.35
CA GLY A 24 -0.21 10.73 -11.38
C GLY A 24 -1.69 10.60 -11.75
N ASN A 25 -2.02 9.74 -12.72
CA ASN A 25 -3.38 9.59 -13.24
C ASN A 25 -4.22 8.62 -12.40
N PHE A 26 -4.66 9.03 -11.21
CA PHE A 26 -5.43 8.16 -10.29
C PHE A 26 -6.94 8.29 -10.44
N SER A 27 -7.67 7.25 -10.03
CA SER A 27 -9.13 7.30 -9.92
C SER A 27 -9.58 8.37 -8.93
N PRO A 28 -10.79 8.94 -9.08
CA PRO A 28 -11.30 9.99 -8.19
C PRO A 28 -11.42 9.57 -6.72
N ALA A 29 -11.48 8.26 -6.45
CA ALA A 29 -11.52 7.71 -5.10
C ALA A 29 -10.16 7.75 -4.38
N VAL A 30 -9.06 7.95 -5.13
CA VAL A 30 -7.70 7.99 -4.59
C VAL A 30 -7.41 9.38 -4.02
N LEU A 31 -7.17 9.42 -2.71
CA LEU A 31 -6.77 10.62 -1.96
C LEU A 31 -5.30 10.98 -2.18
N GLY A 32 -4.48 10.02 -2.61
CA GLY A 32 -3.05 10.18 -2.86
C GLY A 32 -2.34 8.84 -2.91
N VAL A 33 -1.01 8.86 -2.87
CA VAL A 33 -0.19 7.63 -2.84
C VAL A 33 0.44 7.48 -1.47
N GLY A 34 0.27 6.31 -0.88
CA GLY A 34 0.93 5.87 0.34
C GLY A 34 2.14 5.01 0.00
N THR A 35 3.05 4.85 0.95
CA THR A 35 4.25 4.03 0.76
C THR A 35 4.43 3.03 1.88
N ILE A 36 4.73 1.78 1.53
CA ILE A 36 5.17 0.73 2.46
C ILE A 36 6.67 0.59 2.33
N ARG A 37 7.38 0.70 3.46
CA ARG A 37 8.81 0.44 3.55
C ARG A 37 9.08 -0.70 4.51
N ILE A 38 9.90 -1.65 4.05
CA ILE A 38 10.40 -2.73 4.89
C ILE A 38 11.81 -2.35 5.35
N PHE A 39 11.98 -2.12 6.66
CA PHE A 39 13.29 -1.89 7.25
C PHE A 39 14.00 -3.22 7.52
N GLY A 40 15.33 -3.23 7.35
CA GLY A 40 16.21 -4.37 7.66
C GLY A 40 16.38 -5.40 6.54
N LYS A 41 16.00 -5.05 5.31
CA LYS A 41 16.47 -5.70 4.09
C LYS A 41 17.20 -4.63 3.26
N SER A 42 18.50 -4.79 3.06
CA SER A 42 19.28 -3.83 2.26
C SER A 42 18.75 -3.79 0.83
N GLY A 43 18.43 -2.59 0.32
CA GLY A 43 17.94 -2.39 -1.05
C GLY A 43 16.42 -2.47 -1.24
N ASP A 44 15.62 -2.49 -0.16
CA ASP A 44 14.16 -2.55 -0.30
C ASP A 44 13.60 -1.25 -0.90
N THR A 45 12.94 -1.38 -2.06
CA THR A 45 12.28 -0.27 -2.75
C THR A 45 10.93 -0.02 -2.09
N PRO A 46 10.57 1.24 -1.75
CA PRO A 46 9.26 1.53 -1.19
C PRO A 46 8.17 1.05 -2.14
N LEU A 47 7.24 0.23 -1.63
CA LEU A 47 6.06 -0.16 -2.39
C LEU A 47 5.02 0.97 -2.29
N ALA A 48 4.62 1.53 -3.42
CA ALA A 48 3.54 2.49 -3.49
C ALA A 48 2.18 1.78 -3.46
N PHE A 49 1.20 2.33 -2.77
CA PHE A 49 -0.20 1.89 -2.80
C PHE A 49 -1.14 3.11 -2.86
N PRO A 50 -2.34 3.00 -3.45
CA PRO A 50 -3.28 4.11 -3.50
C PRO A 50 -3.94 4.30 -2.13
N ARG A 51 -4.00 5.55 -1.67
CA ARG A 51 -4.69 5.92 -0.45
C ARG A 51 -6.15 6.18 -0.75
N ILE A 52 -7.04 5.52 -0.04
CA ILE A 52 -8.50 5.69 -0.19
C ILE A 52 -9.15 5.98 1.15
N ALA A 53 -10.34 6.58 1.14
CA ALA A 53 -11.02 6.96 2.37
C ALA A 53 -11.64 5.76 3.11
N SER A 54 -11.78 4.59 2.50
CA SER A 54 -12.06 3.33 3.22
C SER A 54 -11.98 2.16 2.26
N LEU A 55 -11.81 0.94 2.80
CA LEU A 55 -11.92 -0.29 1.99
C LEU A 55 -13.28 -0.47 1.32
N ALA A 56 -14.33 0.22 1.77
CA ALA A 56 -15.63 0.20 1.09
C ALA A 56 -15.61 0.89 -0.28
N GLN A 57 -14.58 1.69 -0.58
CA GLN A 57 -14.41 2.36 -1.87
C GLN A 57 -13.56 1.54 -2.85
N ILE A 58 -13.15 0.31 -2.50
CA ILE A 58 -12.26 -0.49 -3.34
C ILE A 58 -12.89 -0.85 -4.70
N ASP A 59 -14.22 -0.96 -4.75
CA ASP A 59 -14.96 -1.25 -5.99
C ASP A 59 -15.08 -0.03 -6.92
N ALA A 60 -14.74 1.17 -6.43
CA ALA A 60 -14.67 2.40 -7.23
C ALA A 60 -13.27 2.65 -7.82
N LEU A 61 -12.33 1.73 -7.61
CA LEU A 61 -10.96 1.81 -8.11
C LEU A 61 -10.80 1.07 -9.42
N ASP A 62 -9.81 1.51 -10.20
CA ASP A 62 -9.34 0.76 -11.36
C ASP A 62 -8.68 -0.56 -10.91
N ALA A 63 -8.64 -1.54 -11.82
CA ALA A 63 -8.13 -2.87 -11.50
C ALA A 63 -6.68 -2.87 -10.99
N ASP A 64 -5.83 -1.97 -11.50
CA ASP A 64 -4.43 -1.82 -11.08
C ASP A 64 -4.30 -1.22 -9.67
N GLU A 65 -5.18 -0.28 -9.31
CA GLU A 65 -5.23 0.35 -8.00
C GLU A 65 -5.75 -0.62 -6.94
N ARG A 66 -6.80 -1.39 -7.27
CA ARG A 66 -7.31 -2.47 -6.43
C ARG A 66 -6.23 -3.51 -6.17
N TRP A 67 -5.53 -3.94 -7.21
CA TRP A 67 -4.41 -4.87 -7.09
C TRP A 67 -3.34 -4.34 -6.14
N ALA A 68 -2.97 -3.05 -6.25
CA ALA A 68 -1.96 -2.45 -5.37
C ALA A 68 -2.39 -2.43 -3.89
N ILE A 69 -3.69 -2.26 -3.60
CA ILE A 69 -4.25 -2.38 -2.24
C ILE A 69 -4.19 -3.82 -1.73
N GLU A 70 -4.56 -4.79 -2.56
CA GLU A 70 -4.54 -6.20 -2.18
C GLU A 70 -3.10 -6.65 -1.84
N ILE A 71 -2.10 -6.24 -2.63
CA ILE A 71 -0.68 -6.51 -2.34
C ILE A 71 -0.23 -5.82 -1.05
N ALA A 72 -0.62 -4.56 -0.83
CA ALA A 72 -0.31 -3.83 0.41
C ALA A 72 -0.85 -4.57 1.65
N GLN A 73 -2.09 -5.06 1.58
CA GLN A 73 -2.73 -5.83 2.64
C GLN A 73 -2.02 -7.18 2.87
N GLU A 74 -1.65 -7.89 1.80
CA GLU A 74 -0.92 -9.15 1.87
C GLU A 74 0.43 -8.95 2.56
N MET A 75 1.17 -7.90 2.21
CA MET A 75 2.47 -7.60 2.81
C MET A 75 2.39 -7.33 4.32
N ILE A 76 1.38 -6.58 4.76
CA ILE A 76 1.16 -6.31 6.19
C ILE A 76 0.77 -7.57 6.92
N THR A 77 -0.12 -8.37 6.33
CA THR A 77 -0.54 -9.66 6.89
C THR A 77 0.65 -10.60 7.03
N ALA A 78 1.49 -10.70 6.00
CA ALA A 78 2.71 -11.50 6.01
C ALA A 78 3.74 -11.00 7.04
N ALA A 79 3.85 -9.67 7.24
CA ALA A 79 4.71 -9.09 8.26
C ALA A 79 4.21 -9.41 9.68
N GLN A 80 2.92 -9.27 9.92
CA GLN A 80 2.29 -9.60 11.19
C GLN A 80 2.39 -11.10 11.52
N ALA A 81 2.20 -11.98 10.53
CA ALA A 81 2.39 -13.42 10.67
C ALA A 81 3.84 -13.77 11.08
N LYS A 82 4.82 -13.00 10.60
CA LYS A 82 6.24 -13.09 10.99
C LYS A 82 6.57 -12.36 12.30
N LYS A 83 5.55 -11.89 13.04
CA LYS A 83 5.67 -11.10 14.29
C LYS A 83 6.53 -9.83 14.12
N ARG A 84 6.58 -9.27 12.91
CA ARG A 84 7.30 -8.02 12.64
C ARG A 84 6.46 -6.84 13.12
N PRO A 85 7.05 -5.84 13.80
CA PRO A 85 6.32 -4.64 14.14
C PRO A 85 5.93 -3.89 12.86
N VAL A 86 4.64 -3.59 12.69
CA VAL A 86 4.14 -2.75 11.61
C VAL A 86 3.65 -1.45 12.21
N MET A 87 4.18 -0.33 11.74
CA MET A 87 3.82 1.02 12.17
C MET A 87 3.22 1.78 10.99
N ALA A 88 2.19 2.59 11.20
CA ALA A 88 1.66 3.50 10.19
C ALA A 88 1.70 4.93 10.71
N THR A 89 2.06 5.86 9.84
CA THR A 89 1.93 7.29 10.08
C THR A 89 0.73 7.81 9.30
N GLN A 90 -0.10 8.58 9.99
CA GLN A 90 -1.14 9.37 9.35
C GLN A 90 -0.55 10.67 8.78
N PRO A 91 -1.19 11.28 7.78
CA PRO A 91 -0.85 12.63 7.34
C PRO A 91 -0.81 13.58 8.55
N PRO A 92 0.15 14.52 8.60
CA PRO A 92 0.24 15.47 9.71
C PRO A 92 -1.05 16.29 9.79
N LEU A 93 -1.73 16.19 10.94
CA LEU A 93 -2.78 17.14 11.30
C LEU A 93 -2.09 18.43 11.76
N SER A 94 -2.54 19.58 11.24
CA SER A 94 -1.95 20.91 11.38
C SER A 94 -1.12 21.12 12.66
N GLY A 95 0.21 21.18 12.51
CA GLY A 95 1.15 21.58 13.57
C GLY A 95 1.73 20.45 14.42
N ALA A 96 1.34 19.19 14.22
CA ALA A 96 1.90 18.04 14.96
C ALA A 96 2.72 17.12 14.04
N ALA A 97 3.88 16.66 14.55
CA ALA A 97 4.64 15.59 13.89
C ALA A 97 3.77 14.31 13.88
N PRO A 98 3.69 13.59 12.74
CA PRO A 98 2.85 12.41 12.65
C PRO A 98 3.40 11.32 13.57
N ASN A 99 2.59 10.90 14.54
CA ASN A 99 2.99 9.88 15.50
C ASN A 99 2.76 8.49 14.88
N PRO A 100 3.81 7.66 14.67
CA PRO A 100 3.63 6.31 14.16
C PRO A 100 2.81 5.47 15.15
N THR A 101 1.73 4.86 14.67
CA THR A 101 0.86 3.98 15.46
C THR A 101 1.01 2.53 15.02
N PRO A 102 0.98 1.56 15.95
CA PRO A 102 1.07 0.15 15.59
C PRO A 102 -0.16 -0.30 14.78
N VAL A 103 0.10 -0.89 13.63
CA VAL A 103 -0.94 -1.35 12.68
C VAL A 103 -1.35 -2.77 13.05
N ARG A 104 -2.58 -2.92 13.54
CA ARG A 104 -3.21 -4.23 13.74
C ARG A 104 -4.05 -4.66 12.55
N THR A 105 -4.59 -3.70 11.81
CA THR A 105 -5.41 -3.92 10.61
C THR A 105 -4.96 -2.92 9.56
N PHE A 106 -4.86 -3.35 8.29
CA PHE A 106 -4.47 -2.45 7.20
C PHE A 106 -5.46 -1.28 7.12
N ASP A 107 -4.93 -0.06 7.19
CA ASP A 107 -5.68 1.18 6.98
C ASP A 107 -5.25 1.78 5.63
N PRO A 108 -6.13 1.80 4.62
CA PRO A 108 -5.80 2.36 3.32
C PRO A 108 -5.65 3.89 3.34
N LYS A 109 -5.98 4.59 4.43
CA LYS A 109 -5.75 6.03 4.57
C LYS A 109 -4.32 6.38 4.93
N ALA A 110 -3.57 5.41 5.47
CA ALA A 110 -2.23 5.62 5.99
C ALA A 110 -1.30 6.19 4.91
N GLU A 111 -0.42 7.10 5.29
CA GLU A 111 0.50 7.75 4.35
C GLU A 111 1.80 6.96 4.21
N HIS A 112 2.36 6.56 5.34
CA HIS A 112 3.52 5.69 5.37
C HIS A 112 3.24 4.49 6.26
N ILE A 113 3.60 3.31 5.78
CA ILE A 113 3.57 2.07 6.54
C ILE A 113 5.00 1.56 6.62
N LEU A 114 5.49 1.36 7.84
CA LEU A 114 6.84 0.93 8.15
C LEU A 114 6.76 -0.47 8.74
N ILE A 115 7.30 -1.45 8.03
CA ILE A 115 7.46 -2.81 8.52
C ILE A 115 8.88 -2.92 9.07
N LEU A 116 9.01 -3.02 10.39
CA LEU A 116 10.30 -3.08 11.07
C LEU A 116 10.88 -4.50 11.02
N SER A 117 12.19 -4.63 10.89
CA SER A 117 12.87 -5.90 11.17
C SER A 117 12.84 -6.19 12.67
N LEU A 118 12.72 -7.47 13.00
CA LEU A 118 13.05 -7.94 14.34
C LEU A 118 14.56 -7.77 14.51
N THR A 119 14.99 -6.79 15.27
CA THR A 119 16.32 -6.77 15.86
C THR A 119 16.37 -7.93 16.86
N ARG A 120 16.76 -9.12 16.39
CA ARG A 120 17.36 -10.11 17.28
C ARG A 120 18.71 -9.53 17.66
N GLY A 121 18.77 -8.89 18.83
CA GLY A 121 20.06 -8.60 19.47
C GLY A 121 20.82 -9.91 19.61
N GLY A 122 21.99 -9.96 18.98
CA GLY A 122 23.04 -10.94 19.24
C GLY A 122 24.20 -10.20 19.88
#